data_AF-A0A8T4NG48-F1
#
_entry.id   AF-A0A8T4NG48-F1
#
_cell.length_a   1.000
_cell.length_b   1.000
_cell.length_c   1.000
_cell.angle_alpha   90.00
_cell.angle_beta   90.00
_cell.angle_gamma   90.00
#
_symmetry.space_group_name_H-M   'P 1'
#
loop_
_entity.id
_entity.type
_entity.pdbx_description
1 polymer ?
#
loop_
_entity_poly.entity_id
_entity_poly.type
_entity_poly.pdbx_seq_one_letter_code
_entity_poly.pdbx_strand_id
1 'polypeptide(L)'
;MANRTKVVIVFLVLIVVILAGILLYAFVLKPKVSGYITGYTTQGQIQGVQFCVADILSQLQQNGFVQLPLGNQTLILVPYTPPTQVEQPVV
;
A
#
# COMPACT_ATOMS: atom_id res chain seq x y z
N MET A 1 -0.20 16.98 -61.02
CA MET A 1 -0.35 15.78 -60.17
C MET A 1 0.33 16.06 -58.84
N ALA A 2 -0.38 16.72 -57.92
CA ALA A 2 0.19 17.17 -56.66
C ALA A 2 0.76 15.98 -55.86
N ASN A 3 1.92 16.20 -55.25
CA ASN A 3 2.79 15.21 -54.60
C ASN A 3 2.06 14.32 -53.58
N ARG A 4 1.31 13.32 -54.03
CA ARG A 4 0.59 12.36 -53.17
C ARG A 4 1.57 11.69 -52.19
N THR A 5 2.80 11.44 -52.64
CA THR A 5 3.89 10.92 -51.82
C THR A 5 4.28 11.88 -50.68
N LYS A 6 4.38 13.19 -50.91
CA LYS A 6 4.67 14.15 -49.83
C LYS A 6 3.53 14.22 -48.82
N VAL A 7 2.28 14.17 -49.28
CA VAL A 7 1.09 14.19 -48.40
C VAL A 7 1.08 12.96 -47.49
N VAL A 8 1.36 11.76 -48.03
CA VAL A 8 1.46 10.53 -47.24
C VAL A 8 2.58 10.61 -46.21
N ILE A 9 3.76 11.10 -46.60
CA ILE A 9 4.91 11.24 -45.67
C ILE A 9 4.60 12.21 -44.53
N VAL A 10 4.00 13.38 -44.83
CA VAL A 10 3.64 14.37 -43.81
C VAL A 10 2.61 13.81 -42.82
N PHE A 11 1.62 13.07 -43.33
CA PHE A 11 0.61 12.43 -42.48
C PHE A 11 1.22 11.36 -41.56
N LEU A 12 2.15 10.56 -42.07
CA LEU A 12 2.83 9.52 -41.30
C LEU A 12 3.72 10.11 -40.20
N VAL A 13 4.45 11.19 -40.51
CA VAL A 13 5.26 11.93 -39.51
C VAL A 13 4.37 12.53 -38.43
N LEU A 14 3.22 13.09 -38.79
CA LEU A 14 2.26 13.66 -37.84
C LEU A 14 1.73 12.60 -36.86
N ILE A 15 1.43 11.40 -37.35
CA ILE A 15 1.03 10.27 -36.50
C ILE A 15 2.13 9.87 -35.52
N VAL A 16 3.37 9.76 -35.99
CA VAL A 16 4.53 9.40 -35.15
C VAL A 16 4.75 10.44 -34.04
N VAL A 17 4.61 11.73 -34.36
CA VAL A 17 4.74 12.81 -33.37
C VAL A 17 3.65 12.74 -32.30
N ILE A 18 2.40 12.45 -32.68
CA ILE A 18 1.29 12.27 -31.73
C ILE A 18 1.55 11.06 -30.82
N LEU A 19 1.95 9.93 -31.40
CA LEU A 19 2.31 8.72 -30.64
C LEU A 19 3.45 8.96 -29.65
N ALA A 20 4.50 9.66 -30.08
CA ALA A 20 5.61 10.03 -29.20
C ALA A 20 5.15 10.96 -28.06
N GLY A 21 4.24 11.90 -28.34
CA GLY A 21 3.64 12.77 -27.33
C GLY A 21 2.82 12.00 -26.28
N ILE A 22 2.03 11.01 -26.71
CA ILE A 22 1.25 10.14 -25.79
C ILE A 22 2.19 9.31 -24.91
N LEU A 23 3.26 8.75 -25.48
CA LEU A 23 4.25 7.99 -24.71
C LEU A 23 4.95 8.88 -23.68
N LEU A 24 5.38 10.09 -24.06
CA LEU A 24 5.96 11.05 -23.11
C LEU A 24 4.98 11.43 -22.00
N TYR A 25 3.73 11.69 -22.34
CA TYR A 25 2.68 11.98 -21.35
C TYR A 25 2.49 10.81 -20.38
N ALA A 26 2.35 9.60 -20.88
CA ALA A 26 2.20 8.40 -20.07
C ALA A 26 3.44 8.11 -19.22
N PHE A 27 4.65 8.27 -19.75
CA PHE A 27 5.88 7.99 -19.02
C PHE A 27 6.29 9.08 -18.03
N VAL A 28 5.87 10.35 -18.19
CA VAL A 28 6.24 11.43 -17.26
C VAL A 28 5.17 11.70 -16.22
N LEU A 29 3.89 11.65 -16.59
CA LEU A 29 2.80 11.92 -15.63
C LEU A 29 2.44 10.69 -14.81
N LYS A 30 2.43 9.49 -15.40
CA LYS A 30 2.03 8.27 -14.69
C LYS A 30 2.95 7.89 -13.51
N PRO A 31 4.30 7.97 -13.58
CA PRO A 31 5.12 7.67 -12.41
C PRO A 31 5.02 8.75 -11.32
N LYS A 32 4.75 10.01 -11.69
CA LYS A 32 4.50 11.05 -10.69
C LYS A 32 3.22 10.74 -9.91
N VAL A 33 2.11 10.49 -10.59
CA VAL A 33 0.83 10.18 -9.93
C VAL A 33 0.88 8.82 -9.22
N SER A 34 1.51 7.80 -9.81
CA SER A 34 1.64 6.47 -9.20
C SER A 34 2.56 6.49 -7.97
N GLY A 35 3.66 7.24 -7.98
CA GLY A 35 4.53 7.38 -6.80
C GLY A 35 3.81 8.01 -5.62
N TYR A 36 2.94 9.00 -5.87
CA TYR A 36 2.06 9.55 -4.83
C TYR A 36 1.04 8.52 -4.35
N ILE A 37 0.32 7.83 -5.24
CA ILE A 37 -0.72 6.86 -4.84
C ILE A 37 -0.13 5.66 -4.08
N THR A 38 1.03 5.15 -4.51
CA THR A 38 1.74 4.07 -3.80
C THR A 38 2.23 4.55 -2.44
N GLY A 39 2.72 5.80 -2.34
CA GLY A 39 3.06 6.42 -1.06
C GLY A 39 1.88 6.50 -0.10
N TYR A 40 0.71 6.97 -0.55
CA TYR A 40 -0.47 7.10 0.31
C TYR A 40 -1.09 5.76 0.69
N THR A 41 -1.10 4.76 -0.20
CA THR A 41 -1.64 3.44 0.12
C THR A 41 -0.74 2.67 1.07
N THR A 42 0.58 2.67 0.85
CA THR A 42 1.52 2.05 1.79
C THR A 42 1.56 2.77 3.13
N GLN A 43 1.57 4.11 3.13
CA GLN A 43 1.60 4.89 4.36
C GLN A 43 0.28 4.83 5.12
N GLY A 44 -0.86 4.83 4.44
CA GLY A 44 -2.18 4.65 5.06
C GLY A 44 -2.37 3.26 5.67
N GLN A 45 -1.85 2.20 5.02
CA GLN A 45 -1.86 0.85 5.59
C GLN A 45 -0.98 0.77 6.85
N ILE A 46 0.23 1.35 6.82
CA ILE A 46 1.13 1.35 7.98
C ILE A 46 0.52 2.15 9.14
N GLN A 47 -0.10 3.31 8.86
CA GLN A 47 -0.76 4.12 9.88
C GLN A 47 -1.98 3.41 10.48
N GLY A 48 -2.80 2.75 9.65
CA GLY A 48 -3.95 1.99 10.12
C GLY A 48 -3.56 0.82 11.03
N VAL A 49 -2.47 0.11 10.69
CA VAL A 49 -1.93 -0.97 11.53
C VAL A 49 -1.40 -0.42 12.85
N GLN A 50 -0.64 0.68 12.84
CA GLN A 50 -0.14 1.29 14.07
C GLN A 50 -1.27 1.76 14.99
N PHE A 51 -2.34 2.34 14.43
CA PHE A 51 -3.49 2.79 15.21
C PHE A 51 -4.24 1.62 15.85
N CYS A 52 -4.49 0.55 15.07
CA CYS A 52 -5.15 -0.65 15.57
C CYS A 52 -4.33 -1.33 16.69
N VAL A 53 -3.02 -1.46 16.51
CA VAL A 53 -2.13 -2.03 17.54
C VAL A 53 -2.10 -1.16 18.79
N ALA A 54 -2.05 0.17 18.66
CA ALA A 54 -2.08 1.08 19.80
C ALA A 54 -3.41 1.00 20.56
N ASP A 55 -4.54 0.88 19.85
CA ASP A 55 -5.87 0.72 20.45
C ASP A 55 -6.00 -0.63 21.17
N ILE A 56 -5.56 -1.72 20.55
CA ILE A 56 -5.48 -3.05 21.19
C ILE A 56 -4.60 -2.98 22.44
N LEU A 57 -3.43 -2.35 22.38
CA LEU A 57 -2.55 -2.25 23.53
C LEU A 57 -3.18 -1.43 24.67
N SER A 58 -3.85 -0.33 24.33
CA SER A 58 -4.59 0.51 25.29
C SER A 58 -5.70 -0.27 25.99
N GLN A 59 -6.52 -1.00 25.23
CA GLN A 59 -7.60 -1.81 25.78
C GLN A 59 -7.07 -2.99 26.61
N LEU A 60 -5.93 -3.60 26.21
CA LEU A 60 -5.23 -4.62 27.00
C LEU A 60 -4.75 -4.07 28.35
N GLN A 61 -4.18 -2.85 28.36
CA GLN A 61 -3.70 -2.21 29.59
C GLN A 61 -4.84 -1.81 30.54
N GLN A 62 -5.97 -1.36 29.99
CA GLN A 62 -7.11 -0.89 30.79
C GLN A 62 -7.98 -2.03 31.32
N ASN A 63 -8.26 -3.04 30.49
CA ASN A 63 -9.23 -4.08 30.82
C ASN A 63 -8.59 -5.45 31.09
N GLY A 64 -7.29 -5.61 30.84
CA GLY A 64 -6.58 -6.89 30.98
C GLY A 64 -6.89 -7.89 29.86
N PHE A 65 -7.75 -7.55 28.91
CA PHE A 65 -8.07 -8.36 27.74
C PHE A 65 -8.64 -7.48 26.61
N VAL A 66 -8.57 -7.96 25.37
CA VAL A 66 -9.14 -7.29 24.19
C VAL A 66 -10.01 -8.23 23.41
N GLN A 67 -11.15 -7.72 22.93
CA GLN A 67 -12.08 -8.46 22.10
C GLN A 67 -11.98 -7.95 20.66
N LEU A 68 -11.43 -8.75 19.76
CA LEU A 68 -11.43 -8.47 18.32
C LEU A 68 -12.61 -9.17 17.64
N PRO A 69 -13.59 -8.42 17.09
CA PRO A 69 -14.66 -9.01 16.29
C PRO A 69 -14.13 -9.42 14.91
N LEU A 70 -14.22 -10.72 14.59
CA LEU A 70 -13.87 -11.34 13.32
C LEU A 70 -15.15 -11.79 12.59
N GLY A 71 -15.95 -10.81 12.15
CA GLY A 71 -17.23 -11.04 11.48
C GLY A 71 -18.28 -11.67 12.40
N ASN A 72 -18.31 -13.01 12.46
CA ASN A 72 -19.26 -13.79 13.25
C ASN A 72 -18.67 -14.42 14.53
N GLN A 73 -17.39 -14.20 14.81
CA GLN A 73 -16.72 -14.73 16.00
C GLN A 73 -15.94 -13.62 16.69
N THR A 74 -15.88 -13.63 18.02
CA THR A 74 -15.09 -12.68 18.80
C THR A 74 -13.86 -13.38 19.34
N LEU A 75 -12.68 -12.89 18.97
CA LEU A 75 -11.41 -13.39 19.50
C LEU A 75 -11.02 -12.58 20.73
N ILE A 76 -10.83 -13.25 21.87
CA ILE A 76 -10.40 -12.62 23.11
C ILE A 76 -8.89 -12.80 23.25
N LEU A 77 -8.13 -11.70 23.27
CA LEU A 77 -6.69 -11.70 23.54
C LEU A 77 -6.46 -11.31 24.99
N VAL A 78 -5.58 -12.05 25.66
CA VAL A 78 -5.21 -11.85 27.07
C VAL A 78 -3.69 -11.78 27.14
N PRO A 79 -3.10 -10.89 27.95
CA PRO A 79 -1.66 -10.84 28.11
C PRO A 79 -1.17 -12.15 28.73
N TYR A 80 -0.27 -12.82 28.01
CA TYR A 80 0.39 -14.03 28.50
C TYR A 80 1.74 -13.65 29.09
N THR A 81 1.89 -13.83 30.40
CA THR A 81 3.20 -13.74 31.06
C THR A 81 3.81 -15.14 31.02
N PRO A 82 4.90 -15.37 30.25
CA PRO A 82 5.56 -16.67 30.27
C PRO A 82 6.05 -16.94 31.70
N PRO A 83 5.89 -18.17 32.22
CA PRO A 83 6.48 -18.51 33.50
C PRO A 83 8.01 -18.36 33.36
N THR A 84 8.61 -17.51 34.19
CA THR A 84 10.06 -17.52 34.39
C THR A 84 10.44 -18.95 34.73
N GLN A 85 11.23 -19.60 33.88
CA GLN A 85 11.84 -20.88 34.18
C GLN A 85 12.66 -20.69 35.47
N VAL A 86 12.07 -21.04 36.60
CA VAL A 86 12.83 -21.25 37.83
C VAL A 86 13.63 -22.50 37.56
N GLU A 87 14.91 -22.30 37.24
CA GLU A 87 15.93 -23.34 37.20
C GLU A 87 15.79 -24.16 38.48
N GLN A 88 15.29 -25.39 38.37
CA GLN A 88 15.21 -26.30 39.51
C GLN A 88 16.63 -26.50 40.04
N PRO A 89 16.94 -26.21 41.32
CA PRO A 89 18.21 -26.62 41.88
C PRO A 89 18.21 -28.15 41.93
N VAL A 90 19.08 -28.76 41.15
CA VAL A 90 19.43 -30.17 41.29
C VAL A 90 20.24 -30.30 42.57
N VAL A 91 19.60 -30.66 43.69
CA VAL A 91 20.22 -31.36 44.83
C VAL A 91 19.21 -32.25 45.52
#